data_AF-A0A2J6RH16-F1
#
_entry.id   AF-A0A2J6RH16-F1
#
_cell.length_a   1.000
_cell.length_b   1.000
_cell.length_c   1.000
_cell.angle_alpha   90.00
_cell.angle_beta   90.00
_cell.angle_gamma   90.00
#
_symmetry.space_group_name_H-M   'P 1'
#
loop_
_entity.id
_entity.type
_entity.pdbx_description
1 polymer ?
#
loop_
_entity_poly.entity_id
_entity_poly.type
_entity_poly.pdbx_seq_one_letter_code
_entity_poly.pdbx_strand_id
1 'polypeptide(L)'
;MKLSHALFTLMTLSKASNACVHAWGGVVGANALDYAFLEDNGTRFCDSQVHGWYIDQDGHFSIRCTDDRIYAFTQDGTTAWYGYPGFSGSFQQNPWVVDHTTFDWNVKEWGC
;
A
#
# COMPACT_ATOMS: atom_id res chain seq x y z
N MET A 1 -52.14 15.57 3.06
CA MET A 1 -50.72 16.00 3.09
C MET A 1 -49.85 14.76 2.88
N LYS A 2 -48.94 14.81 1.89
CA LYS A 2 -48.20 13.67 1.32
C LYS A 2 -47.07 13.22 2.25
N LEU A 3 -47.26 12.08 2.91
CA LEU A 3 -46.32 11.46 3.84
C LEU A 3 -45.38 10.48 3.09
N SER A 4 -44.57 10.98 2.15
CA SER A 4 -43.76 10.10 1.28
C SER A 4 -42.34 10.58 0.98
N HIS A 5 -41.84 11.62 1.67
CA HIS A 5 -40.49 12.16 1.38
C HIS A 5 -39.43 11.81 2.43
N ALA A 6 -39.78 11.05 3.48
CA ALA A 6 -38.85 10.77 4.58
C ALA A 6 -37.96 9.54 4.37
N LEU A 7 -37.98 8.88 3.21
CA LEU A 7 -37.17 7.67 2.96
C LEU A 7 -35.89 7.90 2.15
N PHE A 8 -35.62 9.11 1.66
CA PHE A 8 -34.44 9.38 0.82
C PHE A 8 -33.21 9.89 1.57
N THR A 9 -33.31 10.11 2.89
CA THR A 9 -32.27 10.84 3.65
C THR A 9 -31.46 9.95 4.60
N LEU A 10 -31.43 8.62 4.37
CA LEU A 10 -30.71 7.67 5.23
C LEU A 10 -29.83 6.67 4.47
N MET A 11 -29.30 7.05 3.32
CA MET A 11 -28.28 6.27 2.59
C MET A 11 -26.93 6.98 2.43
N THR A 12 -26.62 7.99 3.25
CA THR A 12 -25.29 8.63 3.26
C THR A 12 -24.43 8.22 4.45
N LEU A 13 -24.92 7.36 5.35
CA LEU A 13 -24.14 6.81 6.46
C LEU A 13 -23.77 5.35 6.19
N SER A 14 -22.59 5.15 5.61
CA SER A 14 -21.66 4.03 5.91
C SER A 14 -20.69 3.75 4.75
N LYS A 15 -19.96 4.77 4.29
CA LYS A 15 -18.53 4.52 4.08
C LYS A 15 -17.81 5.10 5.29
N ALA A 16 -17.87 4.37 6.41
CA ALA A 16 -16.67 4.30 7.23
C ALA A 16 -15.64 3.63 6.31
N SER A 17 -14.92 4.46 5.55
CA SER A 17 -13.86 4.04 4.64
C SER A 17 -12.71 3.55 5.51
N ASN A 18 -12.85 2.31 5.92
CA ASN A 18 -11.79 1.52 6.47
C ASN A 18 -10.79 1.30 5.33
N ALA A 19 -9.79 2.18 5.21
CA ALA A 19 -8.81 2.15 4.14
C ALA A 19 -7.92 0.90 4.27
N CYS A 20 -8.40 -0.22 3.72
CA CYS A 20 -7.65 -1.46 3.67
C CYS A 20 -6.53 -1.28 2.63
N VAL A 21 -5.34 -0.88 3.09
CA VAL A 21 -4.14 -0.85 2.26
C VAL A 21 -3.58 -2.25 2.21
N HIS A 22 -3.42 -2.77 1.01
CA HIS A 22 -2.73 -4.02 0.74
C HIS A 22 -1.43 -3.72 0.03
N ALA A 23 -0.34 -4.29 0.53
CA ALA A 23 0.95 -4.21 -0.12
C ALA A 23 1.36 -5.59 -0.62
N TRP A 24 1.91 -5.61 -1.83
CA TRP A 24 2.55 -6.77 -2.43
C TRP A 24 3.91 -6.37 -2.98
N GLY A 25 4.81 -7.34 -3.02
CA GLY A 25 6.05 -7.19 -3.73
C GLY A 25 6.98 -8.36 -3.55
N GLY A 26 7.99 -8.37 -4.42
CA GLY A 26 9.05 -9.34 -4.52
C GLY A 26 10.37 -8.62 -4.76
N VAL A 27 11.37 -8.86 -3.92
CA VAL A 27 12.78 -8.48 -4.18
C VAL A 27 13.49 -9.73 -4.70
N VAL A 28 14.41 -9.63 -5.65
CA VAL A 28 15.20 -10.75 -6.17
C VAL A 28 16.68 -10.35 -6.15
N GLY A 29 17.51 -11.07 -5.40
CA GLY A 29 18.91 -10.72 -5.25
C GLY A 29 19.16 -9.60 -4.22
N ALA A 30 20.41 -9.16 -4.11
CA ALA A 30 20.73 -7.97 -3.32
C ALA A 30 20.39 -6.71 -4.14
N ASN A 31 19.52 -5.84 -3.62
CA ASN A 31 19.18 -4.53 -4.19
C ASN A 31 18.39 -4.53 -5.52
N ALA A 32 17.72 -5.63 -5.88
CA ALA A 32 16.92 -5.67 -7.10
C ALA A 32 15.45 -5.95 -6.78
N LEU A 33 14.59 -4.96 -7.05
CA LEU A 33 13.14 -5.12 -6.93
C LEU A 33 12.59 -5.80 -8.19
N ASP A 34 11.86 -6.90 -8.04
CA ASP A 34 11.15 -7.57 -9.13
C ASP A 34 9.81 -6.87 -9.39
N TYR A 35 8.96 -6.79 -8.37
CA TYR A 35 7.72 -6.03 -8.40
C TYR A 35 7.36 -5.54 -7.01
N ALA A 36 6.62 -4.43 -6.93
CA ALA A 36 5.89 -4.08 -5.72
C ALA A 36 4.76 -3.11 -6.07
N PHE A 37 3.62 -3.25 -5.41
CA PHE A 37 2.46 -2.40 -5.63
C PHE A 37 1.59 -2.31 -4.38
N LEU A 38 0.86 -1.20 -4.26
CA LEU A 38 -0.12 -0.97 -3.20
C LEU A 38 -1.49 -0.75 -3.79
N GLU A 39 -2.48 -1.37 -3.15
CA GLU A 39 -3.89 -1.16 -3.42
C GLU A 39 -4.59 -0.63 -2.17
N ASP A 40 -5.39 0.41 -2.34
CA ASP A 40 -6.24 0.98 -1.31
C ASP A 40 -7.68 0.76 -1.74
N ASN A 41 -8.42 -0.06 -0.99
CA ASN A 41 -9.79 -0.45 -1.32
C ASN A 41 -9.94 -1.01 -2.76
N GLY A 42 -8.94 -1.78 -3.21
CA GLY A 42 -8.90 -2.39 -4.54
C GLY A 42 -8.47 -1.44 -5.68
N THR A 43 -8.12 -0.19 -5.36
CA THR A 43 -7.53 0.73 -6.34
C THR A 43 -6.01 0.70 -6.20
N ARG A 44 -5.31 0.31 -7.26
CA ARG A 44 -3.85 0.39 -7.30
C ARG A 44 -3.39 1.83 -7.48
N PHE A 45 -2.51 2.30 -6.60
CA PHE A 45 -1.98 3.66 -6.63
C PHE A 45 -0.44 3.70 -6.61
N CYS A 46 0.21 2.66 -6.11
CA CYS A 46 1.65 2.44 -6.29
C CYS A 46 1.87 1.22 -7.16
N ASP A 47 2.78 1.29 -8.12
CA ASP A 47 3.19 0.16 -8.95
C ASP A 47 4.63 0.41 -9.44
N SER A 48 5.57 -0.42 -9.01
CA SER A 48 6.99 -0.25 -9.34
C SER A 48 7.29 -0.39 -10.82
N GLN A 49 6.46 -1.14 -11.56
CA GLN A 49 6.63 -1.38 -12.98
C GLN A 49 6.08 -0.22 -13.83
N VAL A 50 5.07 0.50 -13.31
CA VAL A 50 4.46 1.65 -14.00
C VAL A 50 5.10 2.98 -13.61
N HIS A 51 5.33 3.20 -12.32
CA HIS A 51 5.77 4.50 -11.79
C HIS A 51 7.28 4.57 -11.52
N GLY A 52 7.96 3.41 -11.56
CA GLY A 52 9.37 3.29 -11.24
C GLY A 52 9.65 3.28 -9.73
N TRP A 53 10.89 2.92 -9.42
CA TRP A 53 11.37 2.79 -8.05
C TRP A 53 12.84 3.24 -7.97
N TYR A 54 13.29 3.54 -6.76
CA TYR A 54 14.69 3.79 -6.45
C TYR A 54 15.07 3.08 -5.15
N ILE A 55 16.36 2.88 -4.95
CA ILE A 55 16.93 2.38 -3.69
C ILE A 55 17.89 3.43 -3.14
N ASP A 56 17.83 3.68 -1.83
CA ASP A 56 18.76 4.59 -1.15
C ASP A 56 20.03 3.86 -0.67
N GLN A 57 20.94 4.61 -0.05
CA GLN A 57 22.22 4.07 0.44
C GLN A 57 22.07 3.10 1.62
N ASP A 58 20.93 3.16 2.32
CA ASP A 58 20.62 2.31 3.47
C ASP A 58 19.86 1.03 3.04
N GLY A 59 19.58 0.88 1.73
CA GLY A 59 18.89 -0.26 1.16
C GLY A 59 17.36 -0.16 1.24
N HIS A 60 16.80 1.02 1.48
CA HIS A 60 15.34 1.17 1.39
C HIS A 60 14.91 1.36 -0.06
N PHE A 61 13.99 0.52 -0.49
CA PHE A 61 13.28 0.71 -1.74
C PHE A 61 12.19 1.77 -1.55
N SER A 62 12.00 2.59 -2.57
CA SER A 62 10.94 3.59 -2.64
C SER A 62 10.28 3.55 -4.00
N ILE A 63 8.95 3.46 -4.00
CA ILE A 63 8.10 3.44 -5.19
C ILE A 63 7.42 4.80 -5.30
N ARG A 64 7.47 5.39 -6.50
CA ARG A 64 6.64 6.55 -6.81
C ARG A 64 5.20 6.09 -6.99
N CYS A 65 4.26 6.84 -6.45
CA CYS A 65 2.84 6.51 -6.57
C CYS A 65 2.09 7.67 -7.21
N THR A 66 0.82 7.47 -7.52
CA THR A 66 -0.07 8.56 -7.94
C THR A 66 -0.33 9.52 -6.77
N ASP A 67 -0.71 10.76 -7.08
CA ASP A 67 -1.19 11.76 -6.11
C ASP A 67 -0.19 12.08 -4.98
N ASP A 68 1.09 12.22 -5.34
CA ASP A 68 2.21 12.50 -4.42
C ASP A 68 2.35 11.50 -3.26
N ARG A 69 1.74 10.32 -3.39
CA ARG A 69 1.94 9.21 -2.46
C ARG A 69 3.34 8.64 -2.65
N ILE A 70 3.92 8.17 -1.55
CA ILE A 70 5.17 7.42 -1.54
C ILE A 70 4.92 6.14 -0.76
N TYR A 71 5.45 5.04 -1.29
CA TYR A 71 5.60 3.80 -0.57
C TYR A 71 7.06 3.42 -0.51
N ALA A 72 7.56 3.08 0.67
CA ALA A 72 8.94 2.67 0.88
C ALA A 72 9.01 1.44 1.78
N PHE A 73 10.07 0.66 1.66
CA PHE A 73 10.29 -0.54 2.47
C PHE A 73 11.76 -0.93 2.53
N THR A 74 12.13 -1.68 3.57
CA THR A 74 13.48 -2.21 3.76
C THR A 74 13.85 -3.25 2.71
N GLN A 75 15.14 -3.46 2.50
CA GLN A 75 15.64 -4.42 1.51
C GLN A 75 15.15 -5.86 1.75
N ASP A 76 15.00 -6.23 3.01
CA ASP A 76 14.45 -7.52 3.45
C ASP A 76 12.91 -7.57 3.43
N GLY A 77 12.27 -6.48 3.01
CA GLY A 77 10.82 -6.36 2.92
C GLY A 77 10.10 -6.41 4.26
N THR A 78 10.79 -6.30 5.41
CA THR A 78 10.19 -6.49 6.75
C THR A 78 9.48 -5.25 7.28
N THR A 79 9.95 -4.05 6.93
CA THR A 79 9.36 -2.80 7.37
C THR A 79 8.93 -1.98 6.17
N ALA A 80 7.72 -1.43 6.23
CA ALA A 80 7.19 -0.54 5.21
C ALA A 80 6.74 0.79 5.80
N TRP A 81 6.76 1.80 4.95
CA TRP A 81 6.24 3.13 5.19
C TRP A 81 5.40 3.55 4.00
N TYR A 82 4.30 4.25 4.27
CA TYR A 82 3.56 4.94 3.23
C TYR A 82 3.17 6.34 3.71
N GLY A 83 3.11 7.27 2.78
CA GLY A 83 2.75 8.64 3.10
C GLY A 83 2.13 9.37 1.93
N TYR A 84 1.33 10.37 2.26
CA TYR A 84 0.79 11.38 1.36
C TYR A 84 0.65 12.71 2.14
N PRO A 85 0.43 13.84 1.46
CA PRO A 85 0.31 15.13 2.15
C PRO A 85 -0.73 15.08 3.28
N GLY A 86 -0.29 15.24 4.52
CA GLY A 86 -1.13 15.24 5.72
C GLY A 86 -1.32 13.88 6.42
N PHE A 87 -0.75 12.79 5.90
CA PHE A 87 -0.80 11.47 6.56
C PHE A 87 0.45 10.63 6.25
N SER A 88 1.00 9.98 7.28
CA SER A 88 2.08 9.01 7.14
C SER A 88 1.89 7.87 8.12
N GLY A 89 2.18 6.65 7.68
CA GLY A 89 2.14 5.46 8.52
C GLY A 89 3.30 4.51 8.21
N SER A 90 3.60 3.65 9.18
CA SER A 90 4.50 2.52 9.01
C SER A 90 3.81 1.24 9.44
N PHE A 91 4.24 0.12 8.87
CA PHE A 91 3.74 -1.20 9.23
C PHE A 91 4.84 -2.24 9.09
N GLN A 92 4.72 -3.30 9.89
CA GLN A 92 5.55 -4.47 9.73
C GLN A 92 4.93 -5.36 8.66
N GLN A 93 5.76 -5.78 7.74
CA GLN A 93 5.41 -6.73 6.71
C GLN A 93 5.81 -8.12 7.20
N ASN A 94 5.11 -9.14 6.71
CA ASN A 94 5.49 -10.53 6.95
C ASN A 94 5.96 -11.16 5.63
N PRO A 95 7.18 -10.81 5.15
CA PRO A 95 7.74 -11.41 3.96
C PRO A 95 7.97 -12.90 4.17
N TRP A 96 7.50 -13.72 3.24
CA TRP A 96 7.82 -15.14 3.19
C TRP A 96 9.07 -15.31 2.32
N VAL A 97 10.08 -15.98 2.87
CA VAL A 97 11.31 -16.29 2.14
C VAL A 97 10.98 -17.33 1.07
N VAL A 98 11.10 -16.93 -0.20
CA VAL A 98 10.99 -17.84 -1.35
C VAL A 98 12.36 -18.47 -1.65
N ASP A 99 13.45 -17.71 -1.46
CA ASP A 99 14.86 -18.16 -1.44
C ASP A 99 15.74 -17.11 -0.71
N HIS A 100 17.03 -17.37 -0.49
CA HIS A 100 18.02 -16.55 0.23
C HIS A 100 18.07 -15.06 -0.14
N THR A 101 17.53 -14.68 -1.30
CA THR A 101 17.49 -13.30 -1.78
C THR A 101 16.11 -12.88 -2.31
N THR A 102 15.09 -13.73 -2.13
CA THR A 102 13.75 -13.50 -2.67
C THR A 102 12.69 -13.59 -1.60
N PHE A 103 11.91 -12.53 -1.45
CA PHE A 103 10.89 -12.41 -0.41
C PHE A 103 9.61 -11.84 -1.00
N ASP A 104 8.48 -12.51 -0.76
CA ASP A 104 7.14 -12.03 -1.14
C ASP A 104 6.35 -11.61 0.10
N TRP A 105 5.66 -10.47 0.06
CA TRP A 105 4.72 -10.09 1.12
C TRP A 105 3.29 -9.88 0.59
N ASN A 106 2.33 -10.12 1.47
CA ASN A 106 0.91 -9.81 1.26
C ASN A 106 0.35 -9.39 2.61
N VAL A 107 0.36 -8.08 2.87
CA VAL A 107 0.00 -7.52 4.18
C VAL A 107 -1.18 -6.58 3.98
N LYS A 108 -2.21 -6.78 4.81
CA LYS A 108 -3.43 -5.97 4.85
C LYS A 108 -3.45 -5.23 6.18
N GLU A 109 -3.30 -3.91 6.16
CA GLU A 109 -3.50 -3.12 7.39
C GLU A 109 -4.24 -1.79 7.14
N TRP A 110 -4.98 -1.41 8.19
CA TRP A 110 -5.78 -0.21 8.46
C TRP A 110 -7.30 -0.28 8.20
N GLY A 111 -8.06 -0.11 9.28
CA GLY A 111 -9.52 0.10 9.33
C GLY A 111 -10.41 -1.12 9.15
N CYS A 112 -9.94 -2.20 8.54
CA CYS A 112 -10.67 -3.48 8.53
C CYS A 112 -10.60 -4.13 9.93
#